data_AF-A0A0D2RQL1-F1
#
_entry.id   AF-A0A0D2RQL1-F1
#
_cell.length_a   1.000
_cell.length_b   1.000
_cell.length_c   1.000
_cell.angle_alpha   90.00
_cell.angle_beta   90.00
_cell.angle_gamma   90.00
#
_symmetry.space_group_name_H-M   'P 1'
#
loop_
_entity.id
_entity.type
_entity.pdbx_description
1 polymer ?
#
loop_
_entity_poly.entity_id
_entity_poly.type
_entity_poly.pdbx_seq_one_letter_code
_entity_poly.pdbx_strand_id
1 'polypeptide(L)'
;MLCLGSILICETPTSLIERHKVEEGRKVLRKIRGVENVDDEFDSIIHACEMAKQVKDPFRKLMKPVSRPQLVISICLQIFQQFTGINAIMFYAPVLFQTVGFGNDAALLSSVITGLVNVFSTVVSIYVVDRAGRRILLLEACVQMFISQVIIGIILFKELKTTGDNLSKGEAIFVVISVCTFVMGFAWSWGPLGWLIPSEIFPLETRSAGFAFAVSTNMLFTFIIGQAFLSMLCQMQAGIFFFFAAWVIIMGAFTWFLVPETKGVPVDAMVDKVWKQHWFWRSFMIEDDRPDVKVV
;
A
#
# COMPACT_ATOMS: atom_id res chain seq x y z
N MET A 1 16.38 -17.64 -2.84
CA MET A 1 15.47 -17.89 -1.70
C MET A 1 14.01 -18.01 -2.14
N LEU A 2 13.42 -17.01 -2.80
CA LEU A 2 12.00 -17.06 -3.23
C LEU A 2 11.66 -18.23 -4.19
N CYS A 3 12.51 -18.53 -5.19
CA CYS A 3 12.25 -19.65 -6.13
C CYS A 3 12.32 -21.05 -5.49
N LEU A 4 13.09 -21.22 -4.42
CA LEU A 4 13.14 -22.49 -3.67
C LEU A 4 11.93 -22.59 -2.73
N GLY A 5 11.54 -21.47 -2.11
CA GLY A 5 10.33 -21.38 -1.29
C GLY A 5 9.05 -21.65 -2.10
N SER A 6 8.96 -21.20 -3.35
CA SER A 6 7.79 -21.44 -4.21
C SER A 6 7.57 -22.91 -4.56
N ILE A 7 8.61 -23.75 -4.53
CA ILE A 7 8.49 -25.20 -4.76
C ILE A 7 7.92 -25.91 -3.51
N LEU A 8 8.14 -25.33 -2.32
CA LEU A 8 7.69 -25.88 -1.03
C LEU A 8 6.30 -25.39 -0.61
N ILE A 9 5.82 -24.27 -1.17
CA ILE A 9 4.52 -23.69 -0.83
C ILE A 9 3.41 -24.49 -1.53
N CYS A 10 2.46 -25.01 -0.75
CA CYS A 10 1.24 -25.62 -1.28
C CYS A 10 0.40 -24.55 -2.00
N GLU A 11 -0.21 -24.91 -3.14
CA GLU A 11 -1.12 -24.01 -3.87
C GLU A 11 -2.28 -23.54 -2.97
N THR A 12 -2.79 -22.33 -3.20
CA THR A 12 -3.90 -21.79 -2.42
C THR A 12 -5.18 -22.61 -2.64
N PRO A 13 -6.01 -22.85 -1.60
CA PRO A 13 -7.25 -23.60 -1.72
C PRO A 13 -8.17 -23.07 -2.83
N THR A 14 -8.27 -21.74 -2.92
CA THR A 14 -9.03 -21.03 -3.96
C THR A 14 -8.53 -21.36 -5.38
N SER A 15 -7.21 -21.36 -5.61
CA SER A 15 -6.63 -21.73 -6.92
C SER A 15 -6.89 -23.20 -7.27
N LEU A 16 -6.83 -24.11 -6.29
CA LEU A 16 -7.11 -25.54 -6.51
C LEU A 16 -8.57 -25.78 -6.88
N ILE A 17 -9.50 -25.11 -6.20
CA ILE A 17 -10.94 -25.20 -6.47
C ILE A 17 -11.28 -24.60 -7.84
N GLU A 18 -10.66 -23.49 -8.23
CA GLU A 18 -10.78 -22.92 -9.58
C GLU A 18 -10.34 -23.95 -10.65
N ARG A 19 -9.23 -24.65 -10.43
CA ARG A 19 -8.69 -25.68 -11.34
C ARG A 19 -9.43 -27.03 -11.29
N HIS A 20 -10.64 -27.08 -10.71
CA HIS A 20 -11.48 -28.27 -10.57
C HIS A 20 -10.92 -29.36 -9.61
N LYS A 21 -9.95 -29.02 -8.76
CA LYS A 21 -9.37 -29.93 -7.76
C LYS A 21 -9.99 -29.72 -6.38
N VAL A 22 -11.30 -29.93 -6.29
CA VAL A 22 -12.15 -29.61 -5.13
C VAL A 22 -11.71 -30.39 -3.86
N GLU A 23 -11.43 -31.68 -4.02
CA GLU A 23 -10.92 -32.58 -2.96
C GLU A 23 -9.55 -32.13 -2.40
N GLU A 24 -8.62 -31.75 -3.27
CA GLU A 24 -7.29 -31.24 -2.85
C GLU A 24 -7.44 -29.88 -2.17
N GLY A 25 -8.30 -29.00 -2.68
CA GLY A 25 -8.63 -27.72 -2.05
C GLY A 25 -9.15 -27.88 -0.62
N ARG A 26 -10.06 -28.83 -0.38
CA ARG A 26 -10.58 -29.14 0.97
C ARG A 26 -9.50 -29.65 1.91
N LYS A 27 -8.62 -30.53 1.42
CA LYS A 27 -7.48 -31.07 2.20
C LYS A 27 -6.48 -29.97 2.57
N VAL A 28 -6.16 -29.07 1.65
CA VAL A 28 -5.27 -27.93 1.91
C VAL A 28 -5.93 -26.94 2.87
N LEU A 29 -7.23 -26.67 2.73
CA LEU A 29 -7.98 -25.80 3.64
C LEU A 29 -8.00 -26.34 5.07
N ARG A 30 -8.25 -27.65 5.25
CA ARG A 30 -8.13 -28.34 6.55
C ARG A 30 -6.73 -28.24 7.13
N LYS A 31 -5.70 -28.43 6.28
CA LYS A 31 -4.29 -28.34 6.70
C LYS A 31 -3.89 -26.92 7.14
N ILE A 32 -4.41 -25.88 6.48
CA ILE A 32 -4.12 -24.48 6.81
C ILE A 32 -4.87 -24.03 8.06
N ARG A 33 -6.15 -24.38 8.20
CA ARG A 33 -6.99 -23.97 9.34
C ARG A 33 -6.73 -24.81 10.59
N GLY A 34 -6.25 -26.05 10.44
CA GLY A 34 -5.99 -26.95 11.57
C GLY A 34 -7.24 -27.49 12.26
N VAL A 35 -8.41 -27.36 11.61
CA VAL A 35 -9.72 -27.84 12.09
C VAL A 35 -10.39 -28.67 11.00
N GLU A 36 -11.17 -29.68 11.39
CA GLU A 36 -11.90 -30.54 10.44
C GLU A 36 -13.17 -29.88 9.90
N ASN A 37 -13.79 -29.00 10.69
CA ASN A 37 -15.06 -28.36 10.36
C ASN A 37 -14.82 -27.03 9.63
N VAL A 38 -14.51 -27.14 8.33
CA VAL A 38 -14.26 -26.01 7.42
C VAL A 38 -15.33 -25.89 6.34
N ASP A 39 -16.44 -26.62 6.50
CA ASP A 39 -17.42 -26.83 5.45
C ASP A 39 -18.15 -25.53 5.07
N ASP A 40 -18.45 -24.66 6.05
CA ASP A 40 -19.05 -23.34 5.78
C ASP A 40 -18.11 -22.41 4.98
N GLU A 41 -16.81 -22.38 5.33
CA GLU A 41 -15.80 -21.58 4.61
C GLU A 41 -15.55 -22.18 3.22
N PHE A 42 -15.55 -23.50 3.11
CA PHE A 42 -15.35 -24.22 1.86
C PHE A 42 -16.51 -23.98 0.89
N ASP A 43 -17.75 -24.02 1.35
CA ASP A 43 -18.93 -23.73 0.53
C ASP A 43 -18.95 -22.27 0.07
N SER A 44 -18.55 -21.32 0.93
CA SER A 44 -18.35 -19.91 0.53
C SER A 44 -17.31 -19.77 -0.59
N ILE A 45 -16.19 -20.50 -0.48
CA ILE A 45 -15.15 -20.49 -1.51
C ILE A 45 -15.64 -21.12 -2.81
N ILE A 46 -16.38 -22.23 -2.76
CA ILE A 46 -16.96 -22.87 -3.96
C ILE A 46 -17.92 -21.90 -4.65
N HIS A 47 -18.82 -21.27 -3.90
CA HIS A 47 -19.77 -20.31 -4.44
C HIS A 47 -19.04 -19.13 -5.11
N ALA A 48 -17.99 -18.60 -4.46
CA ALA A 48 -17.18 -17.53 -5.03
C ALA A 48 -16.43 -17.98 -6.30
N CYS A 49 -15.92 -19.23 -6.35
CA CYS A 49 -15.28 -19.79 -7.53
C CYS A 49 -16.27 -20.06 -8.69
N GLU A 50 -17.51 -20.46 -8.39
CA GLU A 50 -18.56 -20.63 -9.39
C GLU A 50 -18.97 -19.29 -10.01
N MET A 51 -19.13 -18.25 -9.19
CA MET A 51 -19.34 -16.88 -9.68
C MET A 51 -18.15 -16.43 -10.54
N ALA A 52 -16.91 -16.70 -10.10
CA ALA A 52 -15.71 -16.36 -10.86
C ALA A 52 -15.67 -17.01 -12.25
N LYS A 53 -16.07 -18.28 -12.34
CA LYS A 53 -16.14 -19.04 -13.61
C LYS A 53 -17.18 -18.49 -14.59
N GLN A 54 -18.25 -17.87 -14.10
CA GLN A 54 -19.28 -17.26 -14.95
C GLN A 54 -18.76 -15.99 -15.66
N VAL A 55 -17.66 -15.39 -15.20
CA VAL A 55 -17.07 -14.17 -15.78
C VAL A 55 -16.07 -14.51 -16.87
N LYS A 56 -16.55 -14.57 -18.12
CA LYS A 56 -15.72 -14.80 -19.31
C LYS A 56 -14.71 -13.69 -19.61
N ASP A 57 -14.94 -12.45 -19.16
CA ASP A 57 -14.06 -11.28 -19.41
C ASP A 57 -13.76 -10.46 -18.14
N PRO A 58 -12.71 -10.80 -17.37
CA PRO A 58 -12.35 -10.09 -16.14
C PRO A 58 -12.04 -8.60 -16.36
N PHE A 59 -11.38 -8.27 -17.48
CA PHE A 59 -11.03 -6.89 -17.84
C PHE A 59 -12.27 -6.03 -18.15
N ARG A 60 -13.26 -6.61 -18.84
CA ARG A 60 -14.52 -5.91 -19.17
C ARG A 60 -15.40 -5.74 -17.93
N LYS A 61 -15.39 -6.71 -17.00
CA LYS A 61 -16.09 -6.62 -15.70
C LYS A 61 -15.43 -5.61 -14.76
N LEU A 62 -14.10 -5.44 -14.83
CA LEU A 62 -13.37 -4.43 -14.07
C LEU A 62 -13.70 -2.99 -14.52
N MET A 63 -14.07 -2.79 -15.79
CA MET A 63 -14.53 -1.49 -16.30
C MET A 63 -16.00 -1.17 -15.98
N LYS A 64 -16.76 -2.13 -15.44
CA LYS A 64 -18.16 -1.90 -15.04
C LYS A 64 -18.24 -0.97 -13.83
N PRO A 65 -19.34 -0.18 -13.69
CA PRO A 65 -19.50 0.80 -12.62
C PRO A 65 -19.33 0.22 -11.21
N VAL A 66 -19.78 -1.01 -11.00
CA VAL A 66 -19.69 -1.76 -9.72
C VAL A 66 -18.23 -1.99 -9.27
N SER A 67 -17.29 -2.16 -10.21
CA SER A 67 -15.87 -2.42 -9.92
C SER A 67 -15.02 -1.14 -9.88
N ARG A 68 -15.57 0.01 -10.30
CA ARG A 68 -14.84 1.29 -10.35
C ARG A 68 -14.33 1.76 -8.99
N PRO A 69 -15.09 1.68 -7.88
CA PRO A 69 -14.60 2.10 -6.57
C PRO A 69 -13.33 1.34 -6.15
N GLN A 70 -13.31 0.03 -6.38
CA GLN A 70 -12.19 -0.85 -6.05
C GLN A 70 -10.96 -0.51 -6.91
N LEU A 71 -11.18 -0.34 -8.22
CA LEU A 71 -10.12 0.02 -9.16
C LEU A 71 -9.52 1.38 -8.85
N VAL A 72 -10.35 2.40 -8.62
CA VAL A 72 -9.90 3.77 -8.32
C VAL A 72 -9.14 3.81 -7.02
N ILE A 73 -9.65 3.19 -5.94
CA ILE A 73 -8.92 3.16 -4.66
C ILE A 73 -7.58 2.45 -4.80
N SER A 74 -7.55 1.30 -5.48
CA SER A 74 -6.30 0.56 -5.69
C SER A 74 -5.27 1.38 -6.47
N ILE A 75 -5.66 1.98 -7.60
CA ILE A 75 -4.78 2.82 -8.42
C ILE A 75 -4.32 4.04 -7.62
N CYS A 76 -5.24 4.75 -6.96
CA CYS A 76 -4.91 5.93 -6.16
C CYS A 76 -3.96 5.60 -5.01
N LEU A 77 -4.17 4.49 -4.29
CA LEU A 77 -3.27 4.05 -3.22
C LEU A 77 -1.85 3.83 -3.76
N GLN A 78 -1.71 3.22 -4.94
CA GLN A 78 -0.40 2.99 -5.55
C GLN A 78 0.27 4.27 -6.04
N ILE A 79 -0.51 5.22 -6.58
CA ILE A 79 -0.03 6.55 -6.93
C ILE A 79 0.47 7.25 -5.66
N PHE A 80 -0.37 7.35 -4.64
CA PHE A 80 -0.02 8.03 -3.38
C PHE A 80 1.17 7.37 -2.69
N GLN A 81 1.31 6.04 -2.75
CA GLN A 81 2.48 5.34 -2.24
C GLN A 81 3.78 5.88 -2.85
N GLN A 82 3.81 6.17 -4.15
CA GLN A 82 4.97 6.74 -4.82
C GLN A 82 5.13 8.23 -4.54
N PHE A 83 4.04 8.99 -4.57
CA PHE A 83 4.02 10.43 -4.25
C PHE A 83 4.30 10.74 -2.78
N THR A 84 4.35 9.74 -1.89
CA THR A 84 4.91 9.93 -0.54
C THR A 84 6.36 10.41 -0.56
N GLY A 85 7.10 10.15 -1.65
CA GLY A 85 8.52 10.49 -1.75
C GLY A 85 9.43 9.46 -1.07
N ILE A 86 8.95 8.25 -0.77
CA ILE A 86 9.78 7.21 -0.15
C ILE A 86 11.04 6.89 -0.97
N ASN A 87 10.91 6.74 -2.29
CA ASN A 87 12.07 6.47 -3.16
C ASN A 87 13.06 7.63 -3.14
N ALA A 88 12.55 8.86 -3.19
CA ALA A 88 13.34 10.08 -3.10
C ALA A 88 14.15 10.13 -1.79
N ILE A 89 13.50 9.87 -0.66
CA ILE A 89 14.15 9.85 0.66
C ILE A 89 15.16 8.71 0.77
N MET A 90 14.84 7.53 0.23
CA MET A 90 15.77 6.38 0.25
C MET A 90 17.04 6.63 -0.57
N PHE A 91 16.95 7.36 -1.69
CA PHE A 91 18.13 7.75 -2.48
C PHE A 91 18.89 8.93 -1.87
N TYR A 92 18.18 9.86 -1.24
CA TYR A 92 18.79 11.06 -0.69
C TYR A 92 19.41 10.85 0.69
N ALA A 93 18.85 9.96 1.51
CA ALA A 93 19.34 9.72 2.87
C ALA A 93 20.85 9.38 2.91
N PRO A 94 21.38 8.44 2.10
CA PRO A 94 22.82 8.18 2.09
C PRO A 94 23.66 9.37 1.63
N VAL A 95 23.19 10.12 0.63
CA VAL A 95 23.89 11.31 0.11
C VAL A 95 23.94 12.41 1.16
N LEU A 96 22.82 12.68 1.83
CA LEU A 96 22.73 13.64 2.91
C LEU A 96 23.61 13.24 4.10
N PHE A 97 23.65 11.95 4.44
CA PHE A 97 24.54 11.45 5.49
C PHE A 97 26.02 11.60 5.13
N GLN A 98 26.39 11.45 3.86
CA GLN A 98 27.75 11.65 3.39
C GLN A 98 28.16 13.14 3.43
N THR A 99 27.28 14.05 3.03
CA THR A 99 27.55 15.50 3.01
C THR A 99 27.69 16.11 4.41
N VAL A 100 27.05 15.52 5.42
CA VAL A 100 27.15 15.93 6.83
C VAL A 100 28.56 15.69 7.43
N GLY A 101 29.43 14.93 6.76
CA GLY A 101 30.80 14.66 7.25
C GLY A 101 30.90 13.45 8.19
N PHE A 102 29.84 12.66 8.29
CA PHE A 102 29.92 11.28 8.73
C PHE A 102 30.55 10.49 7.57
N GLY A 103 31.85 10.21 7.65
CA GLY A 103 32.60 9.51 6.58
C GLY A 103 31.93 8.22 6.08
N ASN A 104 32.45 7.60 5.02
CA ASN A 104 31.82 6.46 4.34
C ASN A 104 31.30 5.35 5.27
N ASP A 105 31.98 5.06 6.39
CA ASP A 105 31.56 4.06 7.38
C ASP A 105 30.26 4.43 8.12
N ALA A 106 30.03 5.72 8.39
CA ALA A 106 28.86 6.19 9.11
C ALA A 106 27.63 6.37 8.21
N ALA A 107 27.82 6.60 6.90
CA ALA A 107 26.74 6.52 5.91
C ALA A 107 26.21 5.07 5.78
N LEU A 108 27.12 4.09 5.74
CA LEU A 108 26.77 2.66 5.81
C LEU A 108 26.03 2.33 7.11
N LEU A 109 26.55 2.76 8.27
CA LEU A 109 25.92 2.53 9.57
C LEU A 109 24.50 3.12 9.61
N SER A 110 24.30 4.34 9.09
CA SER A 110 22.99 5.01 9.10
C SER A 110 21.99 4.34 8.16
N SER A 111 22.44 3.84 7.01
CA SER A 111 21.61 3.04 6.10
C SER A 111 21.18 1.72 6.75
N VAL A 112 22.10 1.06 7.47
CA VAL A 112 21.79 -0.15 8.24
C VAL A 112 20.78 0.14 9.36
N ILE A 113 20.94 1.24 10.10
CA ILE A 113 19.99 1.67 11.13
C ILE A 113 18.61 1.93 10.52
N THR A 114 18.54 2.67 9.42
CA THR A 114 17.28 2.96 8.71
C THR A 114 16.60 1.67 8.23
N GLY A 115 17.39 0.72 7.71
CA GLY A 115 16.91 -0.60 7.30
C GLY A 115 16.39 -1.43 8.47
N LEU A 116 17.10 -1.47 9.59
CA LEU A 116 16.65 -2.15 10.82
C LEU A 116 15.34 -1.55 11.33
N VAL A 117 15.27 -0.23 11.40
CA VAL A 117 14.08 0.51 11.81
C VAL A 117 12.89 0.18 10.90
N ASN A 118 13.11 0.09 9.59
CA ASN A 118 12.09 -0.34 8.63
C ASN A 118 11.58 -1.76 8.92
N VAL A 119 12.49 -2.72 9.16
CA VAL A 119 12.12 -4.10 9.50
C VAL A 119 11.32 -4.17 10.80
N PHE A 120 11.77 -3.50 11.87
CA PHE A 120 11.05 -3.46 13.14
C PHE A 120 9.68 -2.79 13.00
N SER A 121 9.60 -1.68 12.27
CA SER A 121 8.34 -0.99 11.99
C SER A 121 7.36 -1.88 11.21
N THR A 122 7.87 -2.68 10.27
CA THR A 122 7.06 -3.65 9.53
C THR A 122 6.50 -4.75 10.44
N VAL A 123 7.29 -5.25 11.40
CA VAL A 123 6.80 -6.23 12.40
C VAL A 123 5.71 -5.62 13.28
N VAL A 124 5.89 -4.35 13.71
CA VAL A 124 4.86 -3.62 14.45
C VAL A 124 3.59 -3.46 13.62
N SER A 125 3.73 -3.16 12.31
CA SER A 125 2.58 -3.08 11.38
C SER A 125 1.72 -4.32 11.46
N ILE A 126 2.32 -5.50 11.34
CA ILE A 126 1.60 -6.79 11.31
C ILE A 126 0.73 -6.93 12.56
N TYR A 127 1.24 -6.54 13.73
CA TYR A 127 0.48 -6.63 14.97
C TYR A 127 -0.62 -5.56 15.10
N VAL A 128 -0.32 -4.34 14.65
CA VAL A 128 -1.22 -3.19 14.83
C VAL A 128 -2.31 -3.13 13.76
N VAL A 129 -2.06 -3.63 12.55
CA VAL A 129 -3.00 -3.57 11.41
C VAL A 129 -4.35 -4.19 11.72
N ASP A 130 -4.33 -5.31 12.44
CA ASP A 130 -5.54 -6.03 12.82
C ASP A 130 -6.20 -5.46 14.07
N ARG A 131 -5.49 -4.67 14.88
CA ARG A 131 -6.05 -4.03 16.08
C ARG A 131 -6.59 -2.63 15.82
N ALA A 132 -5.82 -1.75 15.20
CA ALA A 132 -6.18 -0.35 15.00
C ALA A 132 -7.11 -0.12 13.81
N GLY A 133 -7.12 -1.02 12.82
CA GLY A 133 -7.84 -0.80 11.56
C GLY A 133 -6.97 -0.09 10.51
N ARG A 134 -7.31 -0.29 9.24
CA ARG A 134 -6.48 0.11 8.11
C ARG A 134 -6.54 1.63 7.89
N ARG A 135 -7.72 2.24 8.06
CA ARG A 135 -7.92 3.67 7.82
C ARG A 135 -7.20 4.54 8.86
N ILE A 136 -7.27 4.16 10.13
CA ILE A 136 -6.63 4.91 11.23
C ILE A 136 -5.11 4.90 11.05
N LEU A 137 -4.52 3.76 10.67
CA LEU A 137 -3.08 3.66 10.42
C LEU A 137 -2.60 4.48 9.23
N LEU A 138 -3.37 4.53 8.14
CA LEU A 138 -3.02 5.39 7.00
C LEU A 138 -3.03 6.87 7.39
N LEU A 139 -4.02 7.31 8.18
CA LEU A 139 -4.16 8.70 8.59
C LEU A 139 -3.09 9.13 9.60
N GLU A 140 -2.82 8.29 10.61
CA GLU A 140 -1.77 8.56 11.61
C GLU A 140 -0.41 8.70 10.92
N ALA A 141 -0.12 7.80 9.98
CA ALA A 141 1.12 7.88 9.22
C ALA A 141 1.20 9.11 8.33
N CYS A 142 0.10 9.57 7.73
CA CYS A 142 0.11 10.84 7.00
C CYS A 142 0.54 12.01 7.91
N VAL A 143 0.06 12.05 9.14
CA VAL A 143 0.44 13.10 10.10
C VAL A 143 1.92 12.98 10.47
N GLN A 144 2.40 11.78 10.79
CA GLN A 144 3.80 11.54 11.11
C GLN A 144 4.73 11.92 9.94
N MET A 145 4.42 11.46 8.73
CA MET A 145 5.20 11.73 7.52
C MET A 145 5.20 13.21 7.16
N PHE A 146 4.06 13.90 7.31
CA PHE A 146 3.95 15.33 7.07
C PHE A 146 4.88 16.13 8.01
N ILE A 147 4.81 15.84 9.31
CA ILE A 147 5.65 16.51 10.32
C ILE A 147 7.13 16.28 10.01
N SER A 148 7.53 15.04 9.73
CA SER A 148 8.92 14.73 9.39
C SER A 148 9.40 15.43 8.13
N GLN A 149 8.60 15.48 7.07
CA GLN A 149 8.98 16.15 5.82
C GLN A 149 9.08 17.66 5.96
N VAL A 150 8.17 18.28 6.72
CA VAL A 150 8.22 19.73 7.00
C VAL A 150 9.47 20.07 7.81
N ILE A 151 9.80 19.27 8.83
CA ILE A 151 11.02 19.45 9.63
C ILE A 151 12.27 19.37 8.73
N ILE A 152 12.39 18.31 7.91
CA ILE A 152 13.53 18.14 7.00
C ILE A 152 13.62 19.32 6.01
N GLY A 153 12.48 19.72 5.43
CA GLY A 153 12.40 20.85 4.51
C GLY A 153 12.84 22.18 5.13
N ILE A 154 12.43 22.46 6.38
CA ILE A 154 12.82 23.69 7.09
C ILE A 154 14.32 23.72 7.39
N ILE A 155 14.89 22.60 7.84
CA ILE A 155 16.32 22.50 8.17
C ILE A 155 17.16 22.73 6.92
N LEU A 156 16.85 22.01 5.84
CA LEU A 156 17.56 22.15 4.56
C LEU A 156 17.41 23.55 3.96
N PHE A 157 16.25 24.20 4.12
CA PHE A 157 16.03 25.56 3.62
C PHE A 157 16.84 26.61 4.38
N LYS A 158 17.05 26.44 5.70
CA LYS A 158 17.90 27.33 6.51
C LYS A 158 19.36 27.19 6.13
N GLU A 159 19.81 25.98 5.87
CA GLU A 159 21.20 25.69 5.55
C GLU A 159 21.60 26.21 4.18
N LEU A 160 20.74 26.04 3.16
CA LEU A 160 20.98 26.59 1.81
C LEU A 160 21.10 28.12 1.79
N LYS A 161 20.49 28.82 2.75
CA LYS A 161 20.56 30.29 2.87
C LYS A 161 21.80 30.77 3.64
N THR A 162 22.40 29.92 4.45
CA THR A 162 23.52 30.31 5.32
C THR A 162 24.81 29.83 4.67
N THR A 163 25.27 30.56 3.66
CA THR A 163 26.51 30.28 2.94
C THR A 163 27.69 30.24 3.92
N GLY A 164 28.18 29.04 4.25
CA GLY A 164 29.56 28.84 4.70
C GLY A 164 29.80 28.05 5.99
N ASP A 165 28.79 27.68 6.78
CA ASP A 165 29.01 26.86 7.97
C ASP A 165 28.56 25.41 7.73
N ASN A 166 29.49 24.47 7.95
CA ASN A 166 29.20 23.04 7.93
C ASN A 166 28.07 22.75 8.92
N LEU A 167 27.07 21.98 8.48
CA LEU A 167 25.99 21.39 9.27
C LEU A 167 26.46 21.09 10.70
N SER A 168 25.90 21.79 11.69
CA SER A 168 26.24 21.50 13.08
C SER A 168 25.85 20.04 13.34
N LYS A 169 26.76 19.26 13.95
CA LYS A 169 26.54 17.81 14.19
C LYS A 169 25.17 17.51 14.83
N GLY A 170 24.63 18.44 15.62
CA GLY A 170 23.31 18.33 16.22
C GLY A 170 22.14 18.45 15.23
N GLU A 171 22.21 19.37 14.26
CA GLU A 171 21.17 19.53 13.23
C GLU A 171 21.13 18.31 12.30
N ALA A 172 22.29 17.73 12.02
CA ALA A 172 22.40 16.53 11.22
C ALA A 172 21.72 15.31 11.84
N ILE A 173 22.00 15.09 13.14
CA ILE A 173 21.37 14.02 13.92
C ILE A 173 19.84 14.20 13.90
N PHE A 174 19.36 15.45 13.98
CA PHE A 174 17.93 15.73 13.94
C PHE A 174 17.30 15.41 12.57
N VAL A 175 18.01 15.67 11.46
CA VAL A 175 17.59 15.25 10.12
C VAL A 175 17.56 13.73 10.01
N VAL A 176 18.59 13.04 10.51
CA VAL A 176 18.65 11.56 10.52
C VAL A 176 17.44 10.98 11.26
N ILE A 177 17.17 11.47 12.47
CA ILE A 177 16.01 11.04 13.27
C ILE A 177 14.72 11.30 12.50
N SER A 178 14.58 12.46 11.88
CA SER A 178 13.39 12.81 11.09
C SER A 178 13.19 11.89 9.89
N VAL A 179 14.26 11.52 9.19
CA VAL A 179 14.23 10.54 8.09
C VAL A 179 13.84 9.15 8.61
N CYS A 180 14.42 8.71 9.74
CA CYS A 180 14.05 7.45 10.37
C CYS A 180 12.56 7.44 10.77
N THR A 181 12.06 8.50 11.40
CA THR A 181 10.64 8.65 11.75
C THR A 181 9.74 8.64 10.50
N PHE A 182 10.16 9.29 9.41
CA PHE A 182 9.44 9.22 8.14
C PHE A 182 9.37 7.79 7.60
N VAL A 183 10.51 7.08 7.56
CA VAL A 183 10.58 5.70 7.06
C VAL A 183 9.76 4.76 7.96
N MET A 184 9.79 4.93 9.28
CA MET A 184 8.92 4.20 10.20
C MET A 184 7.45 4.41 9.87
N GLY A 185 7.06 5.68 9.69
CA GLY A 185 5.70 6.09 9.37
C GLY A 185 5.19 5.46 8.08
N PHE A 186 6.05 5.38 7.07
CA PHE A 186 5.71 4.70 5.81
C PHE A 186 5.63 3.17 5.98
N ALA A 187 6.61 2.59 6.67
CA ALA A 187 6.80 1.14 6.80
C ALA A 187 5.66 0.45 7.53
N TRP A 188 5.07 1.08 8.55
CA TRP A 188 3.97 0.46 9.29
C TRP A 188 2.57 0.69 8.69
N SER A 189 2.46 1.50 7.64
CA SER A 189 1.18 1.96 7.11
C SER A 189 1.13 1.78 5.58
N TRP A 190 1.44 2.82 4.81
CA TRP A 190 1.36 2.91 3.35
C TRP A 190 2.20 1.85 2.63
N GLY A 191 3.30 1.38 3.22
CA GLY A 191 4.06 0.24 2.71
C GLY A 191 3.19 -1.03 2.60
N PRO A 192 2.81 -1.66 3.71
CA PRO A 192 2.01 -2.88 3.71
C PRO A 192 0.54 -2.65 3.29
N LEU A 193 -0.09 -1.56 3.75
CA LEU A 193 -1.50 -1.26 3.47
C LEU A 193 -1.76 -0.95 2.00
N GLY A 194 -0.78 -0.39 1.29
CA GLY A 194 -0.86 -0.15 -0.15
C GLY A 194 -1.05 -1.44 -0.96
N TRP A 195 -0.62 -2.59 -0.42
CA TRP A 195 -0.81 -3.91 -1.04
C TRP A 195 -1.95 -4.71 -0.41
N LEU A 196 -2.17 -4.54 0.90
CA LEU A 196 -3.23 -5.24 1.65
C LEU A 196 -4.62 -4.75 1.26
N ILE A 197 -4.84 -3.43 1.15
CA ILE A 197 -6.18 -2.91 0.86
C ILE A 197 -6.66 -3.38 -0.53
N PRO A 198 -5.84 -3.32 -1.61
CA PRO A 198 -6.20 -3.93 -2.89
C PRO A 198 -6.59 -5.42 -2.78
N SER A 199 -5.90 -6.23 -1.97
CA SER A 199 -6.23 -7.67 -1.83
C SER A 199 -7.53 -7.92 -1.08
N GLU A 200 -7.89 -7.03 -0.16
CA GLU A 200 -9.13 -7.10 0.60
C GLU A 200 -10.35 -6.60 -0.20
N ILE A 201 -10.19 -5.57 -1.05
CA ILE A 201 -11.33 -4.94 -1.76
C ILE A 201 -11.72 -5.62 -3.08
N PHE A 202 -10.80 -6.32 -3.75
CA PHE A 202 -11.12 -6.95 -5.04
C PHE A 202 -11.79 -8.33 -4.86
N PRO A 203 -12.95 -8.56 -5.53
CA PRO A 203 -13.56 -9.88 -5.58
C PRO A 203 -12.64 -10.85 -6.34
N LEU A 204 -12.68 -12.13 -5.98
CA LEU A 204 -11.74 -13.16 -6.46
C LEU A 204 -11.59 -13.16 -7.99
N GLU A 205 -12.69 -13.02 -8.71
CA GLU A 205 -12.77 -13.04 -10.17
C GLU A 205 -12.00 -11.90 -10.87
N THR A 206 -11.98 -10.71 -10.26
CA THR A 206 -11.33 -9.52 -10.85
C THR A 206 -10.03 -9.15 -10.16
N ARG A 207 -9.69 -9.83 -9.05
CA ARG A 207 -8.50 -9.55 -8.24
C ARG A 207 -7.21 -9.59 -9.04
N SER A 208 -7.01 -10.61 -9.86
CA SER A 208 -5.79 -10.73 -10.67
C SER A 208 -5.65 -9.55 -11.64
N ALA A 209 -6.72 -9.19 -12.36
CA ALA A 209 -6.72 -8.05 -13.27
C ALA A 209 -6.55 -6.71 -12.53
N GLY A 210 -7.25 -6.51 -11.40
CA GLY A 210 -7.13 -5.33 -10.56
C GLY A 210 -5.72 -5.14 -9.99
N PHE A 211 -5.08 -6.22 -9.54
CA PHE A 211 -3.68 -6.21 -9.12
C PHE A 211 -2.73 -5.89 -10.27
N ALA A 212 -2.97 -6.42 -11.47
CA ALA A 212 -2.14 -6.11 -12.63
C ALA A 212 -2.15 -4.60 -12.93
N PHE A 213 -3.30 -3.94 -12.87
CA PHE A 213 -3.38 -2.48 -13.00
C PHE A 213 -2.67 -1.76 -11.85
N ALA A 214 -2.90 -2.19 -10.60
CA ALA A 214 -2.26 -1.60 -9.42
C ALA A 214 -0.72 -1.64 -9.51
N VAL A 215 -0.16 -2.82 -9.83
CA VAL A 215 1.28 -3.02 -10.01
C VAL A 215 1.81 -2.20 -11.19
N SER A 216 1.09 -2.19 -12.32
CA SER A 216 1.50 -1.42 -13.50
C SER A 216 1.55 0.07 -13.21
N THR A 217 0.54 0.61 -12.52
CA THR A 217 0.52 1.99 -12.03
C THR A 217 1.67 2.24 -11.07
N ASN A 218 1.89 1.37 -10.08
CA ASN A 218 2.98 1.51 -9.12
C ASN A 218 4.35 1.60 -9.81
N MET A 219 4.63 0.70 -10.76
CA MET A 219 5.87 0.69 -11.53
C MET A 219 6.01 1.92 -12.43
N LEU A 220 4.93 2.35 -13.08
CA LEU A 220 4.92 3.54 -13.93
C LEU A 220 5.25 4.80 -13.13
N PHE A 221 4.61 5.00 -11.97
CA PHE A 221 4.87 6.17 -11.14
C PHE A 221 6.23 6.09 -10.44
N THR A 222 6.72 4.89 -10.12
CA THR A 222 8.11 4.69 -9.66
C THR A 222 9.08 5.19 -10.72
N PHE A 223 8.87 4.84 -11.99
CA PHE A 223 9.71 5.30 -13.09
C PHE A 223 9.63 6.82 -13.28
N ILE A 224 8.42 7.39 -13.30
CA ILE A 224 8.21 8.84 -13.47
C ILE A 224 8.90 9.62 -12.35
N ILE A 225 8.68 9.24 -11.09
CA ILE A 225 9.32 9.92 -9.95
C ILE A 225 10.83 9.70 -9.99
N GLY A 226 11.31 8.49 -10.29
CA GLY A 226 12.74 8.21 -10.39
C GLY A 226 13.46 9.08 -11.43
N GLN A 227 12.85 9.28 -12.60
CA GLN A 227 13.39 10.16 -13.65
C GLN A 227 13.29 11.65 -13.28
N ALA A 228 12.15 12.08 -12.75
CA ALA A 228 11.91 13.49 -12.45
C ALA A 228 12.61 13.96 -11.16
N PHE A 229 12.92 13.05 -10.24
CA PHE A 229 13.49 13.35 -8.93
C PHE A 229 14.82 14.09 -9.03
N LEU A 230 15.75 13.61 -9.87
CA LEU A 230 17.07 14.23 -9.99
C LEU A 230 16.96 15.68 -10.53
N SER A 231 16.10 15.90 -11.54
CA SER A 231 15.82 17.23 -12.06
C SER A 231 15.15 18.15 -11.03
N MET A 232 14.17 17.64 -10.28
CA MET A 232 13.53 18.38 -9.19
C MET A 232 14.51 18.72 -8.07
N LEU A 233 15.43 17.81 -7.73
CA LEU A 233 16.44 18.04 -6.71
C LEU A 233 17.42 19.14 -7.12
N CYS A 234 17.85 19.15 -8.39
CA CYS A 234 18.75 20.19 -8.91
C CYS A 234 18.10 21.58 -8.96
N GLN A 235 16.80 21.68 -9.25
CA GLN A 235 16.11 22.98 -9.38
C GLN A 235 15.49 23.48 -8.08
N MET A 236 14.85 22.59 -7.31
CA MET A 236 14.06 22.95 -6.13
C MET A 236 14.79 22.68 -4.82
N GLN A 237 15.90 21.92 -4.80
CA GLN A 237 16.68 21.57 -3.61
C GLN A 237 15.80 21.20 -2.40
N ALA A 238 15.71 22.06 -1.37
CA ALA A 238 14.86 21.84 -0.18
C ALA A 238 13.34 21.92 -0.45
N GLY A 239 12.93 22.59 -1.53
CA GLY A 239 11.54 22.74 -1.96
C GLY A 239 10.85 21.42 -2.29
N ILE A 240 11.62 20.36 -2.59
CA ILE A 240 11.07 19.04 -2.93
C ILE A 240 10.37 18.38 -1.73
N PHE A 241 10.85 18.62 -0.51
CA PHE A 241 10.23 18.07 0.70
C PHE A 241 8.89 18.74 1.01
N PHE A 242 8.77 20.05 0.74
CA PHE A 242 7.48 20.75 0.84
C PHE A 242 6.49 20.30 -0.23
N PHE A 243 6.98 19.98 -1.44
CA PHE A 243 6.15 19.39 -2.49
C PHE A 243 5.57 18.04 -2.06
N PHE A 244 6.40 17.13 -1.54
CA PHE A 244 5.92 15.85 -1.02
C PHE A 244 5.01 16.02 0.20
N ALA A 245 5.28 16.99 1.08
CA ALA A 245 4.43 17.27 2.24
C ALA A 245 3.03 17.75 1.83
N ALA A 246 2.92 18.54 0.76
CA ALA A 246 1.62 18.93 0.20
C ALA A 246 0.86 17.70 -0.33
N TRP A 247 1.54 16.79 -1.03
CA TRP A 247 0.95 15.52 -1.46
C TRP A 247 0.53 14.62 -0.29
N VAL A 248 1.22 14.69 0.84
CA VAL A 248 0.84 13.97 2.07
C VAL A 248 -0.48 14.48 2.65
N ILE A 249 -0.74 15.78 2.57
CA ILE A 249 -2.06 16.33 2.98
C ILE A 249 -3.16 15.82 2.02
N ILE A 250 -2.90 15.85 0.72
CA ILE A 250 -3.86 15.37 -0.29
C ILE A 250 -4.16 13.88 -0.09
N MET A 251 -3.13 13.06 0.16
CA MET A 251 -3.34 11.63 0.42
C MET A 251 -4.10 11.40 1.73
N GLY A 252 -3.82 12.19 2.77
CA GLY A 252 -4.55 12.14 4.04
C GLY A 252 -6.03 12.49 3.87
N ALA A 253 -6.34 13.53 3.10
CA ALA A 253 -7.71 13.89 2.76
C ALA A 253 -8.40 12.79 1.94
N PHE A 254 -7.71 12.20 0.95
CA PHE A 254 -8.24 11.08 0.18
C PHE A 254 -8.58 9.88 1.08
N THR A 255 -7.67 9.50 1.98
CA THR A 255 -7.90 8.43 2.95
C THR A 255 -9.05 8.75 3.90
N TRP A 256 -9.20 10.02 4.29
CA TRP A 256 -10.31 10.44 5.15
C TRP A 256 -11.66 10.33 4.44
N PHE A 257 -11.79 10.78 3.19
CA PHE A 257 -13.09 10.88 2.52
C PHE A 257 -13.51 9.65 1.72
N LEU A 258 -12.56 8.92 1.13
CA LEU A 258 -12.81 7.92 0.10
C LEU A 258 -12.42 6.50 0.49
N VAL A 259 -11.51 6.30 1.45
CA VAL A 259 -11.07 4.96 1.87
C VAL A 259 -11.95 4.46 3.01
N PRO A 260 -12.79 3.43 2.80
CA PRO A 260 -13.57 2.84 3.87
C PRO A 260 -12.72 1.92 4.76
N GLU A 261 -13.19 1.63 5.97
CA GLU A 261 -12.53 0.67 6.84
C GLU A 261 -12.82 -0.76 6.37
N THR A 262 -11.75 -1.53 6.12
CA THR A 262 -11.83 -2.90 5.60
C THR A 262 -11.63 -3.97 6.67
N LYS A 263 -11.30 -3.57 7.91
CA LYS A 263 -11.00 -4.49 9.01
C LYS A 263 -12.14 -5.48 9.30
N GLY A 264 -11.80 -6.77 9.26
CA GLY A 264 -12.67 -7.86 9.74
C GLY A 264 -13.87 -8.17 8.84
N VAL A 265 -13.91 -7.61 7.62
CA VAL A 265 -14.98 -7.89 6.65
C VAL A 265 -14.50 -8.98 5.69
N PRO A 266 -15.20 -10.13 5.58
CA PRO A 266 -14.86 -11.13 4.58
C PRO A 266 -15.01 -10.53 3.18
N VAL A 267 -14.11 -10.89 2.26
CA VAL A 267 -14.02 -10.27 0.93
C VAL A 267 -15.35 -10.35 0.17
N ASP A 268 -16.10 -11.44 0.35
CA ASP A 268 -17.40 -11.66 -0.28
C ASP A 268 -18.48 -10.70 0.23
N ALA A 269 -18.35 -10.18 1.47
CA ALA A 269 -19.30 -9.23 2.08
C ALA A 269 -18.86 -7.76 1.96
N MET A 270 -17.72 -7.46 1.32
CA MET A 270 -17.22 -6.09 1.15
C MET A 270 -18.23 -5.20 0.42
N VAL A 271 -18.82 -5.70 -0.67
CA VAL A 271 -19.76 -4.94 -1.51
C VAL A 271 -20.98 -4.49 -0.70
N ASP A 272 -21.57 -5.42 0.06
CA ASP A 272 -22.80 -5.15 0.79
C ASP A 272 -22.60 -4.40 2.11
N LYS A 273 -21.54 -4.73 2.87
CA LYS A 273 -21.33 -4.14 4.20
C LYS A 273 -20.56 -2.83 4.18
N VAL A 274 -19.66 -2.64 3.21
CA VAL A 274 -18.73 -1.51 3.21
C VAL A 274 -19.07 -0.52 2.10
N TRP A 275 -19.16 -1.00 0.87
CA TRP A 275 -19.33 -0.13 -0.29
C TRP A 275 -20.73 0.48 -0.40
N LYS A 276 -21.79 -0.30 -0.16
CA LYS A 276 -23.19 0.19 -0.15
C LYS A 276 -23.49 1.17 0.99
N GLN A 277 -22.74 1.13 2.09
CA GLN A 277 -22.90 2.05 3.23
C GLN A 277 -22.12 3.36 3.07
N HIS A 278 -21.13 3.40 2.16
CA HIS A 278 -20.30 4.58 1.96
C HIS A 278 -21.05 5.69 1.20
N TRP A 279 -21.05 6.91 1.74
CA TRP A 279 -21.81 8.05 1.20
C TRP A 279 -21.52 8.35 -0.28
N PHE A 280 -20.25 8.22 -0.70
CA PHE A 280 -19.82 8.49 -2.09
C PHE A 280 -19.92 7.28 -3.02
N TRP A 281 -19.64 6.08 -2.51
CA TRP A 281 -19.50 4.88 -3.35
C TRP A 281 -20.82 4.13 -3.53
N ARG A 282 -21.82 4.40 -2.68
CA ARG A 282 -23.15 3.79 -2.79
C ARG A 282 -23.78 3.96 -4.16
N SER A 283 -23.60 5.11 -4.81
CA SER A 283 -24.17 5.41 -6.13
C SER A 283 -23.72 4.46 -7.23
N PHE A 284 -22.49 3.92 -7.13
CA PHE A 284 -21.92 2.97 -8.07
C PHE A 284 -22.38 1.52 -7.84
N MET A 285 -22.98 1.24 -6.68
CA MET A 285 -23.47 -0.10 -6.30
C MET A 285 -24.98 -0.30 -6.54
N ILE A 286 -25.71 0.72 -7.02
CA ILE A 286 -27.16 0.67 -7.26
C ILE A 286 -27.52 -0.11 -8.54
N GLU A 287 -26.56 -0.30 -9.46
CA GLU A 287 -26.80 -1.06 -10.70
C GLU A 287 -26.97 -2.58 -10.49
N ASP A 288 -26.59 -3.11 -9.33
CA ASP A 288 -26.69 -4.55 -8.99
C ASP A 288 -28.12 -4.96 -8.57
N ASP A 289 -29.01 -4.00 -8.30
CA ASP A 289 -30.42 -4.26 -7.93
C ASP A 289 -31.34 -4.46 -9.15
N ARG A 290 -30.82 -4.41 -10.38
CA ARG A 290 -31.60 -4.83 -11.54
C ARG A 290 -31.45 -6.34 -11.68
N PRO A 291 -32.50 -7.15 -11.41
CA PRO A 291 -32.42 -8.57 -11.66
C PRO A 291 -32.05 -8.75 -13.13
N ASP A 292 -31.04 -9.57 -13.40
CA ASP A 292 -30.78 -10.11 -14.73
C ASP A 292 -32.07 -10.81 -15.20
N VAL A 293 -32.91 -10.05 -15.91
CA VAL A 293 -34.06 -10.58 -16.63
C VAL A 293 -33.45 -11.50 -17.67
N LYS A 294 -33.45 -12.80 -17.36
CA LYS A 294 -33.21 -13.89 -18.29
C LYS A 294 -34.07 -13.61 -19.54
N VAL A 295 -33.42 -13.21 -20.63
CA VAL A 295 -34.04 -13.30 -21.95
C VAL A 295 -33.86 -14.75 -22.37
N VAL A 296 -35.01 -15.43 -22.41
CA VAL A 296 -35.26 -16.81 -22.83
C VAL A 296 -34.60 -17.12 -24.17
#